data_AF-F8GLX1-F1
#
_entry.id   AF-F8GLX1-F1
#
_cell.length_a   1.000
_cell.length_b   1.000
_cell.length_c   1.000
_cell.angle_alpha   90.00
_cell.angle_beta   90.00
_cell.angle_gamma   90.00
#
_symmetry.space_group_name_H-M   'P 1'
#
loop_
_entity.id
_entity.type
_entity.pdbx_description
1 polymer ?
#
loop_
_entity_poly.entity_id
_entity_poly.type
_entity_poly.pdbx_seq_one_letter_code
_entity_poly.pdbx_strand_id
1 'polypeptide(L)'
;MKKFIIFACLLSFTSFSAYAEKEKTRDQREIEMAESAVFWALVSKDIAADNQAELGLIILGIKNSPSALKHLVKLMRYRIDAGLSENYTCYTLDKSKKVLTYLKNVKPDELVKQCQLEFEIHKQHNPRLFEKIQPSDICSNQTQIKDRTQFLIEGILSEQRCAAEDF
;
A
#
# COMPACT_ATOMS: atom_id res chain seq x y z
N MET A 1 10.25 17.20 -76.50
CA MET A 1 10.52 17.46 -75.05
C MET A 1 9.19 17.74 -74.36
N LYS A 2 8.64 16.80 -73.58
CA LYS A 2 7.51 17.02 -72.68
C LYS A 2 7.61 16.00 -71.55
N LYS A 3 7.43 16.51 -70.33
CA LYS A 3 8.02 16.08 -69.06
C LYS A 3 7.27 14.88 -68.46
N PHE A 4 8.00 13.83 -68.07
CA PHE A 4 7.49 12.81 -67.15
C PHE A 4 7.49 13.40 -65.73
N ILE A 5 6.31 13.60 -65.16
CA ILE A 5 6.15 13.97 -63.75
C ILE A 5 6.07 12.65 -62.97
N ILE A 6 7.16 12.30 -62.30
CA ILE A 6 7.21 11.17 -61.38
C ILE A 6 6.64 11.68 -60.04
N PHE A 7 5.44 11.22 -59.70
CA PHE A 7 4.84 11.44 -58.38
C PHE A 7 5.53 10.49 -57.38
N ALA A 8 6.45 11.02 -56.59
CA ALA A 8 7.07 10.29 -55.49
C ALA A 8 6.08 10.17 -54.33
N CYS A 9 5.46 9.00 -54.20
CA CYS A 9 4.65 8.62 -53.04
C CYS A 9 5.57 8.41 -51.82
N LEU A 10 5.77 9.47 -51.04
CA LEU A 10 6.32 9.39 -49.69
C LEU A 10 5.24 8.83 -48.75
N LEU A 11 5.14 7.51 -48.67
CA LEU A 11 4.41 6.82 -47.60
C LEU A 11 5.26 6.90 -46.32
N SER A 12 5.15 8.00 -45.60
CA SER A 12 5.57 8.08 -44.20
C SER A 12 4.64 7.20 -43.36
N PHE A 13 5.01 5.92 -43.22
CA PHE A 13 4.48 5.06 -42.17
C PHE A 13 4.92 5.62 -40.82
N THR A 14 4.10 6.51 -40.24
CA THR A 14 4.20 6.84 -38.82
C THR A 14 3.74 5.61 -38.05
N SER A 15 4.68 4.78 -37.62
CA SER A 15 4.43 3.70 -36.68
C SER A 15 3.99 4.33 -35.36
N PHE A 16 2.68 4.52 -35.18
CA PHE A 16 2.10 4.73 -33.87
C PHE A 16 2.25 3.42 -33.10
N SER A 17 3.37 3.26 -32.40
CA SER A 17 3.48 2.26 -31.33
C SER A 17 2.51 2.70 -30.25
N ALA A 18 1.27 2.21 -30.32
CA ALA A 18 0.37 2.23 -29.19
C ALA A 18 1.03 1.40 -28.09
N TYR A 19 1.68 2.06 -27.14
CA TYR A 19 2.07 1.44 -25.89
C TYR A 19 0.76 1.06 -25.18
N ALA A 20 0.37 -0.20 -25.29
CA ALA A 20 -0.69 -0.75 -24.46
C ALA A 20 -0.24 -0.64 -23.01
N GLU A 21 -0.95 0.16 -22.21
CA GLU A 21 -0.76 0.20 -20.77
C GLU A 21 -0.98 -1.22 -20.25
N LYS A 22 0.04 -1.79 -19.59
CA LYS A 22 -0.01 -3.17 -19.12
C LYS A 22 -1.14 -3.29 -18.09
N GLU A 23 -2.17 -4.07 -18.41
CA GLU A 23 -3.30 -4.28 -17.51
C GLU A 23 -2.82 -4.75 -16.13
N LYS A 24 -3.31 -4.11 -15.05
CA LYS A 24 -3.00 -4.50 -13.68
C LYS A 24 -3.43 -5.95 -13.45
N THR A 25 -2.58 -6.76 -12.83
CA THR A 25 -2.95 -8.12 -12.47
C THR A 25 -4.04 -8.11 -11.40
N ARG A 26 -4.76 -9.23 -11.25
CA ARG A 26 -5.75 -9.39 -10.16
C ARG A 26 -5.12 -9.14 -8.78
N ASP A 27 -3.90 -9.64 -8.55
CA ASP A 27 -3.20 -9.46 -7.28
C ASP A 27 -2.89 -7.98 -6.99
N GLN A 28 -2.47 -7.21 -8.02
CA GLN A 28 -2.24 -5.78 -7.87
C GLN A 28 -3.52 -5.03 -7.52
N ARG A 29 -4.64 -5.34 -8.18
CA ARG A 29 -5.93 -4.70 -7.89
C ARG A 29 -6.43 -5.00 -6.47
N GLU A 30 -6.26 -6.23 -6.00
CA GLU A 30 -6.65 -6.62 -4.64
C GLU A 30 -5.76 -5.95 -3.57
N ILE A 31 -4.45 -5.82 -3.83
CA ILE A 31 -3.53 -5.10 -2.92
C ILE A 31 -3.86 -3.60 -2.85
N GLU A 32 -4.09 -2.96 -4.00
CA GLU A 32 -4.44 -1.54 -4.06
C GLU A 32 -5.79 -1.26 -3.37
N MET A 33 -6.78 -2.12 -3.58
CA MET A 33 -8.07 -2.05 -2.89
C MET A 33 -7.88 -2.18 -1.37
N ALA A 34 -7.11 -3.17 -0.93
CA ALA A 34 -6.88 -3.44 0.48
C ALA A 34 -6.19 -2.28 1.20
N GLU A 35 -5.11 -1.73 0.63
CA GLU A 35 -4.43 -0.57 1.22
C GLU A 35 -5.33 0.68 1.23
N SER A 36 -6.11 0.88 0.17
CA SER A 36 -7.09 1.98 0.08
C SER A 36 -8.15 1.87 1.18
N ALA A 37 -8.68 0.66 1.43
CA ALA A 37 -9.66 0.43 2.49
C ALA A 37 -9.12 0.79 3.87
N VAL A 38 -7.87 0.39 4.17
CA VAL A 38 -7.19 0.78 5.43
C VAL A 38 -7.05 2.30 5.53
N PHE A 39 -6.60 2.98 4.47
CA PHE A 39 -6.45 4.43 4.49
C PHE A 39 -7.79 5.15 4.72
N TRP A 40 -8.84 4.79 3.98
CA TRP A 40 -10.13 5.46 4.07
C TRP A 40 -10.86 5.19 5.38
N ALA A 41 -10.59 4.05 6.02
CA ALA A 41 -11.07 3.79 7.37
C ALA A 41 -10.50 4.77 8.39
N LEU A 42 -9.19 5.00 8.33
CA LEU A 42 -8.52 5.95 9.23
C LEU A 42 -9.02 7.39 9.02
N VAL A 43 -9.41 7.73 7.78
CA VAL A 43 -9.98 9.04 7.45
C VAL A 43 -11.43 9.18 7.96
N SER A 44 -12.28 8.20 7.71
CA SER A 44 -13.72 8.30 8.05
C SER A 44 -13.98 8.24 9.56
N LYS A 45 -13.16 7.51 10.33
CA LYS A 45 -13.32 7.32 11.79
C LYS A 45 -14.72 6.82 12.18
N ASP A 46 -15.36 6.02 11.33
CA ASP A 46 -16.65 5.38 11.60
C ASP A 46 -16.52 3.84 11.68
N ILE A 47 -17.43 3.21 12.43
CA ILE A 47 -17.40 1.76 12.71
C ILE A 47 -17.55 0.93 11.43
N ALA A 48 -18.28 1.43 10.42
CA ALA A 48 -18.44 0.71 9.16
C ALA A 48 -17.12 0.65 8.39
N ALA A 49 -16.27 1.67 8.56
CA ALA A 49 -14.96 1.74 7.96
C ALA A 49 -13.92 0.88 8.71
N ASP A 50 -14.07 0.65 10.01
CA ASP A 50 -13.22 -0.31 10.75
C ASP A 50 -13.31 -1.71 10.13
N ASN A 51 -14.52 -2.18 9.82
CA ASN A 51 -14.72 -3.46 9.11
C ASN A 51 -14.07 -3.49 7.72
N GLN A 52 -14.00 -2.34 7.03
CA GLN A 52 -13.33 -2.24 5.73
C GLN A 52 -11.81 -2.31 5.89
N ALA A 53 -11.27 -1.69 6.94
CA ALA A 53 -9.86 -1.76 7.27
C ALA A 53 -9.44 -3.19 7.62
N GLU A 54 -10.25 -3.87 8.45
CA GLU A 54 -10.06 -5.28 8.78
C GLU A 54 -10.08 -6.14 7.53
N LEU A 55 -11.08 -5.99 6.65
CA LEU A 55 -11.13 -6.74 5.40
C LEU A 55 -9.90 -6.48 4.51
N GLY A 56 -9.48 -5.22 4.38
CA GLY A 56 -8.26 -4.87 3.65
C GLY A 56 -7.02 -5.54 4.25
N LEU A 57 -6.91 -5.51 5.57
CA LEU A 57 -5.82 -6.16 6.29
C LEU A 57 -5.85 -7.68 6.13
N ILE A 58 -7.01 -8.33 6.22
CA ILE A 58 -7.18 -9.77 5.97
C ILE A 58 -6.68 -10.11 4.56
N ILE A 59 -7.09 -9.36 3.53
CA ILE A 59 -6.67 -9.60 2.14
C ILE A 59 -5.14 -9.58 2.02
N LEU A 60 -4.47 -8.58 2.60
CA LEU A 60 -3.00 -8.51 2.61
C LEU A 60 -2.37 -9.62 3.47
N GLY A 61 -2.99 -9.91 4.61
CA GLY A 61 -2.57 -10.85 5.64
C GLY A 61 -2.67 -12.32 5.22
N ILE A 62 -3.58 -12.70 4.33
CA ILE A 62 -3.68 -14.09 3.83
C ILE A 62 -2.79 -14.34 2.61
N LYS A 63 -2.51 -13.31 1.83
CA LYS A 63 -1.71 -13.42 0.60
C LYS A 63 -0.23 -13.71 0.90
N ASN A 64 0.42 -14.45 -0.01
CA ASN A 64 1.84 -14.82 0.09
C ASN A 64 2.66 -14.29 -1.10
N SER A 65 2.08 -13.49 -2.00
CA SER A 65 2.84 -12.91 -3.10
C SER A 65 3.89 -11.95 -2.56
N PRO A 66 5.07 -11.83 -3.22
CA PRO A 66 6.10 -10.86 -2.83
C PRO A 66 5.56 -9.43 -2.71
N SER A 67 4.58 -9.07 -3.56
CA SER A 67 3.91 -7.77 -3.51
C SER A 67 3.08 -7.64 -2.23
N ALA A 68 2.21 -8.61 -1.93
CA ALA A 68 1.37 -8.54 -0.74
C ALA A 68 2.20 -8.47 0.56
N LEU A 69 3.27 -9.26 0.67
CA LEU A 69 4.17 -9.23 1.84
C LEU A 69 4.82 -7.85 2.02
N LYS A 70 5.26 -7.23 0.93
CA LYS A 70 5.82 -5.87 0.94
C LYS A 70 4.78 -4.84 1.36
N HIS A 71 3.57 -4.92 0.84
CA HIS A 71 2.49 -3.97 1.13
C HIS A 71 1.95 -4.13 2.55
N LEU A 72 1.83 -5.37 3.05
CA LEU A 72 1.55 -5.66 4.45
C LEU A 72 2.57 -4.94 5.35
N VAL A 73 3.87 -5.14 5.13
CA VAL A 73 4.91 -4.42 5.90
C VAL A 73 4.73 -2.90 5.80
N LYS A 74 4.46 -2.36 4.60
CA LYS A 74 4.27 -0.92 4.40
C LYS A 74 3.06 -0.31 5.10
N LEU A 75 2.10 -1.10 5.58
CA LEU A 75 0.95 -0.56 6.34
C LEU A 75 1.38 0.16 7.62
N MET A 76 2.56 -0.10 8.18
CA MET A 76 3.09 0.63 9.34
C MET A 76 3.29 2.13 9.11
N ARG A 77 3.28 2.59 7.85
CA ARG A 77 3.25 4.02 7.51
C ARG A 77 2.00 4.71 8.05
N TYR A 78 0.92 3.96 8.21
CA TYR A 78 -0.31 4.41 8.80
C TYR A 78 -0.31 4.20 10.32
N ARG A 79 -0.99 5.11 11.01
CA ARG A 79 -1.22 5.06 12.45
C ARG A 79 -2.38 4.12 12.74
N ILE A 80 -2.10 2.82 12.63
CA ILE A 80 -3.03 1.76 12.97
C ILE A 80 -3.05 1.59 14.49
N ASP A 81 -4.21 1.80 15.11
CA ASP A 81 -4.47 1.67 16.55
C ASP A 81 -5.55 0.61 16.88
N ALA A 82 -5.80 0.41 18.18
CA ALA A 82 -6.77 -0.54 18.72
C ALA A 82 -6.68 -1.96 18.10
N GLY A 83 -7.82 -2.61 17.85
CA GLY A 83 -7.90 -3.98 17.35
C GLY A 83 -7.21 -4.16 15.99
N LEU A 84 -7.28 -3.16 15.10
CA LEU A 84 -6.60 -3.22 13.81
C LEU A 84 -5.07 -3.34 13.96
N SER A 85 -4.49 -2.77 15.03
CA SER A 85 -3.05 -2.88 15.31
C SER A 85 -2.65 -4.27 15.80
N GLU A 86 -3.54 -4.96 16.51
CA GLU A 86 -3.35 -6.33 16.97
C GLU A 86 -3.40 -7.29 15.78
N ASN A 87 -4.45 -7.23 14.97
CA ASN A 87 -4.57 -8.06 13.78
C ASN A 87 -3.40 -7.81 12.81
N TYR A 88 -2.96 -6.55 12.67
CA TYR A 88 -1.80 -6.21 11.82
C TYR A 88 -0.54 -6.91 12.30
N THR A 89 -0.32 -6.88 13.61
CA THR A 89 0.81 -7.55 14.26
C THR A 89 0.73 -9.05 14.00
N CYS A 90 -0.43 -9.66 14.25
CA CYS A 90 -0.62 -11.09 14.11
C CYS A 90 -0.47 -11.58 12.68
N TYR A 91 -1.04 -10.89 11.69
CA TYR A 91 -0.81 -11.21 10.29
C TYR A 91 0.66 -11.09 9.90
N THR A 92 1.37 -10.09 10.42
CA THR A 92 2.80 -9.91 10.10
C THR A 92 3.66 -11.01 10.75
N LEU A 93 3.39 -11.36 12.02
CA LEU A 93 4.08 -12.44 12.73
C LEU A 93 3.82 -13.80 12.08
N ASP A 94 2.59 -14.08 11.64
CA ASP A 94 2.23 -15.33 10.96
C ASP A 94 3.04 -15.55 9.67
N LYS A 95 3.35 -14.46 8.94
CA LYS A 95 4.25 -14.55 7.78
C LYS A 95 5.66 -15.00 8.13
N SER A 96 6.08 -14.85 9.39
CA SER A 96 7.35 -15.33 9.92
C SER A 96 8.53 -14.91 9.03
N LYS A 97 9.41 -15.84 8.67
CA LYS A 97 10.62 -15.58 7.87
C LYS A 97 10.34 -14.96 6.49
N LYS A 98 9.12 -15.06 5.95
CA LYS A 98 8.76 -14.53 4.62
C LYS A 98 8.75 -13.00 4.57
N VAL A 99 8.37 -12.32 5.67
CA VAL A 99 8.35 -10.84 5.73
C VAL A 99 9.66 -10.24 6.20
N LEU A 100 10.57 -11.03 6.77
CA LEU A 100 11.77 -10.54 7.43
C LEU A 100 12.66 -9.69 6.50
N THR A 101 12.81 -10.09 5.24
CA THR A 101 13.57 -9.30 4.25
C THR A 101 12.93 -7.95 3.97
N TYR A 102 11.59 -7.85 3.97
CA TYR A 102 10.90 -6.58 3.76
C TYR A 102 11.00 -5.69 4.99
N LEU A 103 10.87 -6.25 6.20
CA LEU A 103 11.04 -5.53 7.47
C LEU A 103 12.46 -4.95 7.60
N LYS A 104 13.50 -5.74 7.29
CA LYS A 104 14.90 -5.28 7.32
C LYS A 104 15.20 -4.15 6.33
N ASN A 105 14.38 -4.01 5.29
CA ASN A 105 14.53 -2.98 4.27
C ASN A 105 13.57 -1.79 4.48
N VAL A 106 12.86 -1.74 5.61
CA VAL A 106 12.03 -0.58 5.96
C VAL A 106 12.92 0.65 6.11
N LYS A 107 12.52 1.73 5.44
CA LYS A 107 13.12 3.04 5.56
C LYS A 107 12.08 3.99 6.16
N PRO A 108 12.14 4.28 7.46
CA PRO A 108 11.12 5.06 8.14
C PRO A 108 10.82 6.39 7.45
N ASP A 109 11.85 7.13 7.04
CA ASP A 109 11.71 8.44 6.40
C ASP A 109 10.97 8.36 5.06
N GLU A 110 11.19 7.30 4.27
CA GLU A 110 10.48 7.09 3.02
C GLU A 110 9.00 6.76 3.26
N LEU A 111 8.70 5.97 4.29
CA LEU A 111 7.32 5.63 4.64
C LEU A 111 6.53 6.82 5.19
N VAL A 112 7.16 7.66 6.03
CA VAL A 112 6.56 8.92 6.50
C VAL A 112 6.22 9.82 5.31
N LYS A 113 7.19 10.04 4.41
CA LYS A 113 6.99 10.86 3.21
C LYS A 113 5.91 10.28 2.30
N GLN A 114 5.89 8.96 2.14
CA GLN A 114 4.86 8.27 1.34
C GLN A 114 3.46 8.54 1.92
N CYS A 115 3.25 8.35 3.23
CA CYS A 115 1.95 8.59 3.86
C CYS A 115 1.53 10.07 3.76
N GLN A 116 2.45 11.00 4.00
CA GLN A 116 2.18 12.43 3.88
C GLN A 116 1.74 12.82 2.46
N LEU A 117 2.41 12.27 1.44
CA LEU A 117 2.04 12.51 0.05
C LEU A 117 0.64 11.94 -0.28
N GLU A 118 0.37 10.70 0.15
CA GLU A 118 -0.95 10.07 0.00
C GLU A 118 -2.04 10.92 0.67
N PHE A 119 -1.80 11.38 1.90
CA PHE A 119 -2.71 12.25 2.65
C PHE A 119 -3.03 13.54 1.89
N GLU A 120 -2.01 14.27 1.43
CA GLU A 120 -2.22 15.55 0.72
C GLU A 120 -2.93 15.35 -0.63
N ILE A 121 -2.60 14.29 -1.37
CA ILE A 121 -3.30 13.94 -2.61
C ILE A 121 -4.79 13.67 -2.32
N HIS A 122 -5.11 12.85 -1.31
CA HIS A 122 -6.50 12.51 -1.00
C HIS A 122 -7.28 13.71 -0.45
N LYS A 123 -6.65 14.54 0.39
CA LYS A 123 -7.21 15.79 0.91
C LYS A 123 -7.51 16.78 -0.21
N GLN A 124 -6.62 16.94 -1.20
CA GLN A 124 -6.86 17.80 -2.35
C GLN A 124 -8.11 17.38 -3.13
N HIS A 125 -8.33 16.08 -3.31
CA HIS A 125 -9.48 15.56 -4.05
C HIS A 125 -10.77 15.50 -3.22
N ASN A 126 -10.68 15.44 -1.89
CA ASN A 126 -11.83 15.22 -1.00
C ASN A 126 -11.80 16.15 0.23
N PRO A 127 -11.67 17.49 0.09
CA PRO A 127 -11.31 18.39 1.19
C PRO A 127 -12.25 18.33 2.39
N ARG A 128 -13.56 18.10 2.15
CA ARG A 128 -14.58 17.98 3.21
C ARG A 128 -14.32 16.82 4.17
N LEU A 129 -13.81 15.69 3.66
CA LEU A 129 -13.52 14.52 4.49
C LEU A 129 -12.33 14.76 5.44
N PHE A 130 -11.50 15.75 5.16
CA PHE A 130 -10.26 16.02 5.88
C PHE A 130 -10.32 17.30 6.74
N GLU A 131 -11.47 17.98 6.85
CA GLU A 131 -11.61 19.26 7.56
C GLU A 131 -11.10 19.23 9.01
N LYS A 132 -11.23 18.08 9.68
CA LYS A 132 -10.86 17.89 11.09
C LYS A 132 -9.76 16.83 11.28
N ILE A 133 -9.04 16.50 10.21
CA ILE A 133 -8.04 15.44 10.22
C ILE A 133 -6.68 16.05 9.91
N GLN A 134 -5.72 15.79 10.78
CA GLN A 134 -4.34 16.18 10.59
C GLN A 134 -3.53 14.99 10.06
N PRO A 135 -2.42 15.23 9.34
CA PRO A 135 -1.53 14.16 8.90
C PRO A 135 -1.11 13.22 10.03
N SER A 136 -0.91 13.73 11.25
CA SER A 136 -0.53 12.94 12.43
C SER A 136 -1.61 11.99 12.96
N ASP A 137 -2.86 12.17 12.54
CA ASP A 137 -3.96 11.26 12.87
C ASP A 137 -3.88 9.99 12.02
N ILE A 138 -3.30 10.09 10.82
CA ILE A 138 -3.28 9.01 9.82
C ILE A 138 -1.88 8.43 9.64
N CYS A 139 -0.85 9.25 9.69
CA CYS A 139 0.52 8.86 9.41
C CYS A 139 1.31 8.61 10.69
N SER A 140 1.97 7.46 10.75
CA SER A 140 2.97 7.16 11.78
C SER A 140 4.19 8.07 11.62
N ASN A 141 4.82 8.42 12.72
CA ASN A 141 6.11 9.10 12.72
C ASN A 141 7.28 8.10 12.62
N GLN A 142 8.50 8.61 12.42
CA GLN A 142 9.69 7.77 12.25
C GLN A 142 9.95 6.85 13.46
N THR A 143 9.74 7.34 14.68
CA THR A 143 9.96 6.57 15.91
C THR A 143 8.99 5.40 15.97
N GLN A 144 7.69 5.66 15.77
CA GLN A 144 6.66 4.62 15.74
C GLN A 144 6.96 3.52 14.70
N ILE A 145 7.43 3.91 13.51
CA ILE A 145 7.80 2.96 12.45
C ILE A 145 9.03 2.13 12.84
N LYS A 146 10.04 2.76 13.45
CA LYS A 146 11.26 2.06 13.94
C LYS A 146 10.90 1.06 15.03
N ASP A 147 10.16 1.50 16.05
CA ASP A 147 9.79 0.69 17.19
C ASP A 147 8.94 -0.52 16.75
N ARG A 148 7.96 -0.29 15.88
CA ARG A 148 7.12 -1.37 15.32
C ARG A 148 7.93 -2.33 14.46
N THR A 149 8.87 -1.83 13.65
CA THR A 149 9.75 -2.68 12.85
C THR A 149 10.62 -3.56 13.73
N GLN A 150 11.22 -2.99 14.78
CA GLN A 150 12.05 -3.72 15.73
C GLN A 150 11.23 -4.80 16.46
N PHE A 151 10.07 -4.42 17.01
CA PHE A 151 9.16 -5.33 17.68
C PHE A 151 8.77 -6.53 16.81
N LEU A 152 8.40 -6.29 15.55
CA LEU A 152 8.03 -7.35 14.61
C LEU A 152 9.22 -8.25 14.25
N ILE A 153 10.42 -7.69 14.07
CA ILE A 153 11.63 -8.47 13.79
C ILE A 153 11.96 -9.36 14.99
N GLU A 154 11.94 -8.81 16.20
CA GLU A 154 12.21 -9.56 17.44
C GLU A 154 11.19 -10.68 17.62
N GLY A 155 9.89 -10.39 17.49
CA GLY A 155 8.83 -11.40 17.57
C GLY A 155 8.98 -12.52 16.55
N ILE A 156 9.36 -12.21 15.30
CA ILE A 156 9.63 -13.24 14.28
C ILE A 156 10.85 -14.09 14.65
N LEU A 157 11.92 -13.48 15.16
CA LEU A 157 13.15 -14.18 15.53
C LEU A 157 12.98 -15.04 16.78
N SER A 158 12.09 -14.66 17.69
CA SER A 158 11.70 -15.45 18.87
C SER A 158 10.58 -16.46 18.58
N GLU A 159 10.18 -16.60 17.32
CA GLU A 159 9.09 -17.48 16.87
C GLU A 159 7.75 -17.21 17.58
N GLN A 160 7.50 -15.94 17.95
CA GLN A 160 6.23 -15.52 18.52
C GLN A 160 5.08 -15.82 17.57
N ARG A 161 3.98 -16.32 18.13
CA ARG A 161 2.73 -16.61 17.43
C ARG A 161 1.59 -15.93 18.16
N CYS A 162 0.59 -15.51 17.39
CA CYS A 162 -0.70 -15.17 17.94
C CYS A 162 -1.57 -16.43 18.04
N ALA A 163 -2.51 -16.43 18.97
CA ALA A 163 -3.55 -17.44 19.10
C ALA A 163 -4.59 -17.28 17.97
N ALA A 164 -5.50 -18.26 17.83
CA ALA A 164 -6.48 -18.23 16.74
C ALA A 164 -7.53 -17.12 16.94
N GLU A 165 -7.76 -16.74 18.19
CA GLU A 165 -8.65 -15.69 18.64
C GLU A 165 -8.11 -14.26 18.46
N ASP A 166 -6.82 -14.11 18.12
CA ASP A 166 -6.14 -12.81 17.97
C ASP A 166 -6.22 -12.27 16.51
N PHE A 167 -7.17 -12.78 15.70
CA PHE A 167 -7.34 -12.44 14.28
C PHE A 167 -8.70 -11.85 13.95
#